data_AF-A0A2S6GRM8-F1
#
_entry.id   AF-A0A2S6GRM8-F1
#
_cell.length_a   1.000
_cell.length_b   1.000
_cell.length_c   1.000
_cell.angle_alpha   90.00
_cell.angle_beta   90.00
_cell.angle_gamma   90.00
#
_symmetry.space_group_name_H-M   'P 1'
#
loop_
_entity.id
_entity.type
_entity.pdbx_description
1 polymer ?
#
loop_
_entity_poly.entity_id
_entity_poly.type
_entity_poly.pdbx_seq_one_letter_code
_entity_poly.pdbx_strand_id
1 'polypeptide(L)'
;MSGANYNFQAIEQCRAAVSGQAGPVAAAGDDLPKDADGAVFGELSASAALANAVRALASTAGDELDRAGALLGNVDRALDAIGQTVANNEEAAKQSLTV
;
A
#
# COMPACT_ATOMS: atom_id res chain seq x y z
N MET A 1 2.66 -19.25 -27.32
CA MET A 1 3.27 -18.07 -26.68
C MET A 1 2.29 -16.93 -26.36
N SER A 2 1.00 -16.93 -26.74
CA SER A 2 0.13 -15.77 -26.41
C SER A 2 -0.38 -15.76 -24.97
N GLY A 3 -0.72 -16.91 -24.37
CA GLY A 3 -1.29 -16.95 -23.01
C GLY A 3 -0.34 -16.50 -21.90
N ALA A 4 0.95 -16.81 -22.02
CA ALA A 4 1.95 -16.44 -21.01
C ALA A 4 2.35 -14.95 -21.09
N ASN A 5 2.43 -14.38 -22.31
CA ASN A 5 2.58 -12.93 -22.51
C ASN A 5 1.40 -12.11 -21.96
N TYR A 6 0.15 -12.58 -22.12
CA TYR A 6 -1.02 -11.93 -21.54
C TYR A 6 -0.98 -11.94 -20.00
N ASN A 7 -0.54 -13.06 -19.41
CA ASN A 7 -0.36 -13.15 -17.96
C ASN A 7 0.71 -12.18 -17.45
N PHE A 8 1.82 -12.00 -18.18
CA PHE A 8 2.88 -11.08 -17.80
C PHE A 8 2.41 -9.61 -17.83
N GLN A 9 1.71 -9.21 -18.88
CA GLN A 9 1.13 -7.86 -18.96
C GLN A 9 0.09 -7.61 -17.86
N ALA A 10 -0.72 -8.60 -17.51
CA ALA A 10 -1.70 -8.48 -16.43
C ALA A 10 -1.03 -8.33 -15.06
N ILE A 11 0.02 -9.11 -14.78
CA ILE A 11 0.81 -9.00 -13.54
C ILE A 11 1.44 -7.61 -13.43
N GLU A 12 2.02 -7.10 -14.53
CA GLU A 12 2.63 -5.76 -14.53
C GLU A 12 1.62 -4.63 -14.36
N GLN A 13 0.42 -4.76 -14.95
CA GLN A 13 -0.66 -3.81 -14.71
C GLN A 13 -1.13 -3.82 -13.25
N CYS A 14 -1.24 -5.00 -12.62
CA CYS A 14 -1.54 -5.10 -11.20
C CYS A 14 -0.44 -4.47 -10.35
N ARG A 15 0.83 -4.71 -10.68
CA ARG A 15 1.99 -4.13 -9.97
C ARG A 15 2.00 -2.59 -10.08
N ALA A 16 1.78 -2.06 -11.27
CA ALA A 16 1.68 -0.62 -11.51
C ALA A 16 0.51 0.03 -10.74
N ALA A 17 -0.64 -0.65 -10.67
CA ALA A 17 -1.80 -0.16 -9.91
C ALA A 17 -1.55 -0.15 -8.40
N VAL A 18 -0.88 -1.17 -7.87
CA VAL A 18 -0.55 -1.29 -6.44
C VAL A 18 0.52 -0.29 -6.02
N SER A 19 1.63 -0.21 -6.77
CA SER A 19 2.70 0.75 -6.52
C SER A 19 2.21 2.20 -6.60
N GLY A 20 1.27 2.50 -7.51
CA GLY A 20 0.63 3.81 -7.63
C GLY A 20 -0.23 4.21 -6.42
N GLN A 21 -0.69 3.26 -5.60
CA GLN A 21 -1.51 3.56 -4.41
C GLN A 21 -0.73 3.59 -3.10
N ALA A 22 0.42 2.93 -3.01
CA ALA A 22 1.19 2.87 -1.77
C ALA A 22 1.62 4.26 -1.28
N GLY A 23 2.11 5.13 -2.18
CA GLY A 23 2.50 6.50 -1.85
C GLY A 23 1.33 7.37 -1.36
N PRO A 24 0.22 7.46 -2.10
CA PRO A 24 -0.96 8.21 -1.66
C PRO A 24 -1.56 7.73 -0.33
N VAL A 25 -1.54 6.42 -0.07
CA VAL A 25 -2.04 5.85 1.20
C VAL A 25 -1.18 6.27 2.39
N ALA A 26 0.15 6.24 2.24
CA ALA A 26 1.06 6.73 3.27
C ALA A 26 0.86 8.23 3.51
N ALA A 27 0.80 9.03 2.43
CA ALA A 27 0.62 10.48 2.51
C ALA A 27 -0.72 10.90 3.14
N ALA A 28 -1.77 10.08 3.03
CA ALA A 28 -3.07 10.37 3.62
C ALA A 28 -3.03 10.45 5.16
N GLY A 29 -2.01 9.87 5.80
CA GLY A 29 -1.84 9.86 7.26
C GLY A 29 -1.00 11.02 7.81
N ASP A 30 -0.31 11.78 6.95
CA ASP A 30 0.64 12.81 7.35
C ASP A 30 -0.04 14.06 7.90
N ASP A 31 -1.18 14.46 7.31
CA ASP A 31 -1.92 15.66 7.70
C ASP A 31 -2.90 15.43 8.87
N LEU A 32 -2.92 14.23 9.45
CA LEU A 32 -3.81 13.92 10.56
C LEU A 32 -3.39 14.70 11.83
N PRO A 33 -4.33 15.33 12.55
CA PRO A 33 -4.02 16.22 13.67
C PRO A 33 -3.71 15.43 14.96
N LYS A 34 -2.57 14.72 14.96
CA LYS A 34 -2.09 13.87 16.06
C LYS A 34 -1.77 14.68 17.33
N ASP A 35 -1.53 15.98 17.17
CA ASP A 35 -1.20 16.91 18.26
C ASP A 35 -2.31 17.94 18.56
N ALA A 36 -3.56 17.68 18.13
CA ALA A 36 -4.68 18.62 18.32
C ALA A 36 -4.81 19.08 19.79
N ASP A 37 -4.74 20.38 20.09
CA ASP A 37 -4.93 20.88 21.46
C ASP A 37 -6.39 21.23 21.77
N GLY A 38 -6.76 21.18 23.05
CA GLY A 38 -8.07 21.60 23.55
C GLY A 38 -8.44 23.01 23.09
N ALA A 39 -7.45 23.91 23.01
CA ALA A 39 -7.61 25.28 22.53
C ALA A 39 -8.19 25.37 21.10
N VAL A 40 -7.94 24.36 20.24
CA VAL A 40 -8.50 24.28 18.88
C VAL A 40 -10.03 24.13 18.91
N PHE A 41 -10.56 23.61 20.01
CA PHE A 41 -11.98 23.40 20.26
C PHE A 41 -12.55 24.40 21.29
N GLY A 42 -11.82 25.48 21.58
CA GLY A 42 -12.18 26.50 22.58
C GLY A 42 -11.79 26.14 24.01
N GLU A 43 -12.25 26.94 24.97
CA GLU A 43 -11.87 26.84 26.40
C GLU A 43 -12.93 26.19 27.29
N LEU A 44 -13.89 25.47 26.71
CA LEU A 44 -14.90 24.76 27.50
C LEU A 44 -14.27 23.56 28.21
N SER A 45 -14.82 23.18 29.36
CA SER A 45 -14.32 22.04 30.16
C SER A 45 -14.29 20.72 29.38
N ALA A 46 -15.14 20.57 28.36
CA ALA A 46 -15.17 19.40 27.49
C ALA A 46 -14.18 19.47 26.30
N SER A 47 -13.59 20.63 26.00
CA SER A 47 -12.71 20.82 24.83
C SER A 47 -11.44 19.98 24.92
N ALA A 48 -10.92 19.72 26.12
CA ALA A 48 -9.81 18.80 26.35
C ALA A 48 -10.18 17.33 26.03
N ALA A 49 -11.40 16.91 26.37
CA ALA A 49 -11.88 15.55 26.06
C ALA A 49 -12.07 15.37 24.55
N LEU A 50 -12.59 16.39 23.86
CA LEU A 50 -12.71 16.38 22.40
C LEU A 50 -11.35 16.34 21.72
N ALA A 51 -10.38 17.15 22.17
CA ALA A 51 -9.01 17.09 21.66
C ALA A 51 -8.39 15.70 21.82
N ASN A 52 -8.53 15.08 22.99
CA ASN A 52 -8.03 13.71 23.21
C ASN A 52 -8.70 12.69 22.28
N ALA A 53 -10.01 12.80 22.04
CA ALA A 53 -10.71 11.92 21.11
C ALA A 53 -10.21 12.10 19.66
N VAL A 54 -9.97 13.35 19.24
CA VAL A 54 -9.41 13.66 17.90
C VAL A 54 -7.99 13.13 17.76
N ARG A 55 -7.12 13.30 18.78
CA ARG A 55 -5.76 12.71 18.78
C ARG A 55 -5.81 11.19 18.67
N ALA A 56 -6.68 10.54 19.43
CA ALA A 56 -6.81 9.08 19.41
C ALA A 56 -7.28 8.58 18.03
N LEU A 57 -8.25 9.27 17.41
CA LEU A 57 -8.70 8.97 16.06
C LEU A 57 -7.57 9.18 15.04
N ALA A 58 -6.88 10.32 15.09
CA ALA A 58 -5.77 10.66 14.20
C ALA A 58 -4.62 9.66 14.30
N SER A 59 -4.27 9.22 15.51
CA SER A 59 -3.26 8.18 15.73
C SER A 59 -3.69 6.85 15.15
N THR A 60 -4.92 6.41 15.44
CA THR A 60 -5.43 5.12 14.98
C THR A 60 -5.55 5.07 13.46
N ALA A 61 -6.02 6.15 12.84
CA ALA A 61 -6.11 6.26 11.39
C ALA A 61 -4.72 6.28 10.74
N GLY A 62 -3.75 6.99 11.32
CA GLY A 62 -2.35 6.96 10.88
C GLY A 62 -1.76 5.55 10.90
N ASP A 63 -1.91 4.84 12.02
CA ASP A 63 -1.40 3.47 12.18
C ASP A 63 -2.01 2.51 11.14
N GLU A 64 -3.29 2.66 10.81
CA GLU A 64 -3.96 1.81 9.83
C GLU A 64 -3.53 2.14 8.39
N LEU A 65 -3.29 3.41 8.09
CA LEU A 65 -2.75 3.84 6.79
C LEU A 65 -1.31 3.33 6.60
N ASP A 66 -0.48 3.34 7.64
CA ASP A 66 0.86 2.77 7.61
C ASP A 66 0.81 1.25 7.34
N ARG A 67 -0.10 0.53 8.00
CA ARG A 67 -0.32 -0.91 7.75
C ARG A 67 -0.80 -1.18 6.34
N ALA A 68 -1.72 -0.36 5.82
CA ALA A 68 -2.19 -0.48 4.45
C ALA A 68 -1.06 -0.24 3.44
N GLY A 69 -0.22 0.77 3.66
CA GLY A 69 0.99 1.01 2.87
C GLY A 69 1.96 -0.18 2.89
N ALA A 70 2.22 -0.75 4.06
CA ALA A 70 3.05 -1.95 4.20
C ALA A 70 2.46 -3.17 3.46
N LEU A 71 1.14 -3.37 3.53
CA LEU A 71 0.45 -4.44 2.82
C LEU A 71 0.57 -4.27 1.31
N LEU A 72 0.37 -3.05 0.78
CA LEU A 72 0.57 -2.75 -0.63
C LEU A 72 2.01 -3.03 -1.07
N GLY A 73 3.01 -2.65 -0.27
CA GLY A 73 4.41 -2.99 -0.52
C GLY A 73 4.70 -4.50 -0.49
N ASN A 74 3.96 -5.29 0.30
CA ASN A 74 4.05 -6.75 0.27
C ASN A 74 3.46 -7.33 -1.01
N VAL A 75 2.31 -6.81 -1.45
CA VAL A 75 1.65 -7.24 -2.69
C VAL A 75 2.54 -6.94 -3.90
N ASP A 76 3.15 -5.76 -3.96
CA ASP A 76 4.10 -5.39 -5.02
C ASP A 76 5.25 -6.39 -5.15
N ARG A 77 5.90 -6.73 -4.02
CA ARG A 77 6.97 -7.75 -3.98
C ARG A 77 6.50 -9.14 -4.37
N ALA A 78 5.28 -9.52 -3.98
CA ALA A 78 4.72 -10.81 -4.36
C ALA A 78 4.45 -10.89 -5.87
N LEU A 79 3.93 -9.82 -6.47
CA LEU A 79 3.71 -9.72 -7.91
C LEU A 79 5.03 -9.76 -8.68
N ASP A 80 6.08 -9.08 -8.19
CA ASP A 80 7.43 -9.13 -8.76
C ASP A 80 8.01 -10.55 -8.76
N ALA A 81 7.89 -11.27 -7.63
CA ALA A 81 8.35 -12.65 -7.51
C ALA A 81 7.60 -13.61 -8.45
N ILE A 82 6.29 -13.41 -8.63
CA ILE A 82 5.49 -14.17 -9.61
C ILE A 82 5.98 -13.89 -11.03
N GLY A 83 6.20 -12.62 -11.38
CA GLY A 83 6.75 -12.22 -12.68
C GLY A 83 8.09 -12.91 -12.97
N GLN A 84 9.02 -12.88 -12.02
CA GLN A 84 10.31 -13.55 -12.15
C GLN A 84 10.16 -15.07 -12.34
N THR A 85 9.25 -15.70 -11.60
CA THR A 85 8.99 -17.15 -11.71
C THR A 85 8.44 -17.51 -13.08
N VAL A 86 7.51 -16.72 -13.61
CA VAL A 86 6.94 -16.94 -14.95
C VAL A 86 8.04 -16.79 -16.01
N ALA A 87 8.87 -15.74 -15.94
CA ALA A 87 9.96 -15.53 -16.88
C ALA A 87 10.97 -16.68 -16.88
N ASN A 88 11.35 -17.16 -15.68
CA ASN A 88 12.26 -18.29 -15.54
C ASN A 88 11.67 -19.58 -16.13
N ASN A 89 10.38 -19.85 -15.91
CA ASN A 89 9.70 -21.02 -16.46
C ASN A 89 9.62 -20.97 -17.99
N GLU A 90 9.36 -19.79 -18.57
CA GLU A 90 9.37 -19.63 -20.02
C GLU A 90 10.75 -19.89 -20.62
N GLU A 91 11.81 -19.40 -19.98
CA GLU A 91 13.17 -19.60 -20.45
C GLU A 91 13.58 -21.08 -20.37
N ALA A 92 13.25 -21.76 -19.27
CA ALA A 92 13.47 -23.20 -19.12
C ALA A 92 12.69 -24.01 -20.17
N ALA A 93 11.45 -23.63 -20.46
CA ALA A 93 10.65 -24.28 -21.49
C ALA A 93 11.27 -24.13 -22.89
N LYS A 94 11.77 -22.93 -23.24
CA LYS A 94 12.48 -22.71 -24.52
C LYS A 94 13.72 -23.60 -24.65
N GLN A 95 14.53 -23.67 -23.59
CA GLN A 95 15.74 -24.49 -23.56
C GLN A 95 15.42 -25.98 -23.74
N SER A 96 14.32 -26.46 -23.13
CA SER A 96 13.87 -27.86 -23.27
C SER A 96 13.38 -28.25 -24.67
N LEU A 97 12.99 -27.26 -25.50
CA LEU A 97 12.48 -27.47 -26.86
C LEU A 97 13.58 -27.41 -27.93
N THR A 98 14.79 -26.96 -27.56
CA THR A 98 15.96 -26.87 -28.45
C THR A 98 16.95 -28.03 -28.27
N VAL A 99 16.61 -29.03 -27.45
CA VAL A 99 17.37 -30.29 -27.25
C VAL A 99 16.65 -31.44 -27.93
#